data_AF-A0A1F6DM38-F1
#
_entry.id   AF-A0A1F6DM38-F1
#
_cell.length_a   1.000
_cell.length_b   1.000
_cell.length_c   1.000
_cell.angle_alpha   90.00
_cell.angle_beta   90.00
_cell.angle_gamma   90.00
#
_symmetry.space_group_name_H-M   'P 1'
#
loop_
_entity.id
_entity.type
_entity.pdbx_description
1 polymer ?
#
loop_
_entity_poly.entity_id
_entity_poly.type
_entity_poly.pdbx_seq_one_letter_code
_entity_poly.pdbx_strand_id
1 'polypeptide(L)'
;MKENMKPAVEVIVGLRPDVRSETSTNEYLASAQEKFPSSKLVALLGSLDTSDIDILDYALNSIGSNFSSFGIFEEDAEAAEVEGVTSLLTEFTQNTNYDEKRTLAKKIAALVD
;
A
#
# COMPACT_ATOMS: atom_id res chain seq x y z
N MET A 1 35.38 19.14 -45.30
CA MET A 1 34.59 18.01 -45.83
C MET A 1 34.33 17.04 -44.69
N LYS A 2 33.03 16.80 -44.41
CA LYS A 2 32.36 15.55 -43.97
C LYS A 2 32.95 14.82 -42.75
N GLU A 3 32.33 14.97 -41.57
CA GLU A 3 31.20 14.16 -41.05
C GLU A 3 31.49 12.67 -40.92
N ASN A 4 31.36 12.16 -39.69
CA ASN A 4 30.69 10.90 -39.30
C ASN A 4 30.55 10.90 -37.76
N MET A 5 29.42 11.36 -37.21
CA MET A 5 28.30 10.54 -36.68
C MET A 5 28.77 9.50 -35.63
N LYS A 6 28.66 9.79 -34.32
CA LYS A 6 27.50 9.64 -33.37
C LYS A 6 27.50 8.26 -32.69
N PRO A 7 26.83 8.06 -31.55
CA PRO A 7 27.03 8.65 -30.22
C PRO A 7 27.21 7.52 -29.17
N ALA A 8 27.69 7.84 -27.96
CA ALA A 8 27.47 6.95 -26.81
C ALA A 8 26.76 7.77 -25.73
N VAL A 9 25.49 8.06 -25.99
CA VAL A 9 24.56 8.32 -24.89
C VAL A 9 24.22 6.93 -24.36
N GLU A 10 24.96 6.47 -23.36
CA GLU A 10 24.47 5.40 -22.50
C GLU A 10 23.33 5.97 -21.66
N VAL A 11 22.14 5.95 -22.24
CA VAL A 11 20.89 5.99 -21.49
C VAL A 11 20.81 4.67 -20.74
N ILE A 12 21.48 4.57 -19.61
CA ILE A 12 21.06 3.62 -18.58
C ILE A 12 19.89 4.29 -17.87
N VAL A 13 18.73 4.31 -18.54
CA VAL A 13 17.45 4.30 -17.84
C VAL A 13 17.32 2.90 -17.26
N GLY A 14 18.14 2.64 -16.23
CA GLY A 14 17.74 1.75 -15.17
C GLY A 14 16.58 2.46 -14.52
N LEU A 15 15.37 2.19 -15.02
CA LEU A 15 14.15 2.36 -14.25
C LEU A 15 14.46 1.70 -12.91
N ARG A 16 14.75 2.51 -11.88
CA ARG A 16 14.80 2.02 -10.51
C ARG A 16 13.40 1.44 -10.27
N PRO A 17 13.27 0.13 -10.02
CA PRO A 17 11.96 -0.48 -9.80
C PRO A 17 11.22 0.14 -8.60
N ASP A 18 11.91 0.87 -7.72
CA ASP A 18 11.35 1.27 -6.43
C ASP A 18 10.62 2.64 -6.39
N VAL A 19 10.97 3.61 -7.23
CA VAL A 19 10.42 4.97 -7.05
C VAL A 19 8.97 5.09 -7.52
N ARG A 20 8.57 4.32 -8.54
CA ARG A 20 7.19 4.35 -9.04
C ARG A 20 6.20 3.65 -8.10
N SER A 21 6.64 2.59 -7.42
CA SER A 21 5.82 1.85 -6.46
C SER A 21 5.48 2.71 -5.25
N GLU A 22 6.50 3.34 -4.64
CA GLU A 22 6.30 4.21 -3.48
C GLU A 22 5.42 5.44 -3.79
N THR A 23 5.52 6.00 -5.01
CA THR A 23 4.74 7.18 -5.37
C THR A 23 3.25 6.83 -5.49
N SER A 24 2.91 5.73 -6.16
CA SER A 24 1.51 5.29 -6.29
C SER A 24 0.89 4.90 -4.94
N THR A 25 1.65 4.21 -4.08
CA THR A 25 1.12 3.76 -2.79
C THR A 25 0.86 4.92 -1.84
N ASN A 26 1.73 5.94 -1.85
CA ASN A 26 1.51 7.19 -1.12
C ASN A 26 0.33 8.01 -1.67
N GLU A 27 0.13 8.03 -3.00
CA GLU A 27 -1.03 8.68 -3.62
C GLU A 27 -2.36 8.03 -3.20
N TYR A 28 -2.43 6.71 -3.17
CA TYR A 28 -3.65 6.00 -2.73
C TYR A 28 -3.93 6.18 -1.24
N LEU A 29 -2.89 6.14 -0.39
CA LEU A 29 -3.03 6.39 1.05
C LEU A 29 -3.47 7.83 1.33
N ALA A 30 -2.84 8.81 0.66
CA ALA A 30 -3.24 10.21 0.77
C ALA A 30 -4.70 10.43 0.31
N SER A 31 -5.12 9.75 -0.76
CA SER A 31 -6.51 9.83 -1.23
C SER A 31 -7.50 9.25 -0.22
N ALA A 32 -7.16 8.13 0.44
CA ALA A 32 -7.99 7.57 1.51
C ALA A 32 -8.10 8.53 2.71
N GLN A 33 -6.99 9.16 3.09
CA GLN A 33 -6.93 10.14 4.19
C GLN A 33 -7.73 11.41 3.89
N GLU A 34 -7.73 11.90 2.65
CA GLU A 34 -8.52 13.07 2.25
C GLU A 34 -10.03 12.79 2.34
N LYS A 35 -10.47 11.61 1.90
CA LYS A 35 -11.89 11.22 1.89
C LYS A 35 -12.42 10.82 3.27
N PHE A 36 -11.59 10.16 4.09
CA PHE A 36 -11.99 9.60 5.39
C PHE A 36 -11.04 10.06 6.52
N PRO A 37 -10.91 11.37 6.78
CA PRO A 37 -9.88 11.91 7.67
C PRO A 37 -10.07 11.58 9.16
N SER A 38 -11.25 11.11 9.56
CA SER A 38 -11.57 10.71 10.95
C SER A 38 -11.64 9.19 11.13
N SER A 39 -11.36 8.42 10.08
CA SER A 39 -11.32 6.97 10.18
C SER A 39 -10.14 6.52 11.04
N LYS A 40 -10.43 5.67 12.03
CA LYS A 40 -9.41 5.01 12.84
C LYS A 40 -8.57 4.05 12.00
N LEU A 41 -9.19 3.36 11.04
CA LEU A 41 -8.53 2.39 10.18
C LEU A 41 -7.57 3.10 9.21
N VAL A 42 -7.99 4.20 8.59
CA VAL A 42 -7.12 5.04 7.74
C VAL A 42 -5.99 5.70 8.54
N ALA A 43 -6.26 6.12 9.78
CA ALA A 43 -5.21 6.64 10.67
C ALA A 43 -4.15 5.57 11.01
N LEU A 44 -4.56 4.32 11.24
CA LEU A 44 -3.63 3.20 11.45
C LEU A 44 -2.78 2.92 10.21
N LEU A 45 -3.38 2.93 9.01
CA LEU A 45 -2.64 2.79 7.74
C LEU A 45 -1.64 3.94 7.54
N GLY A 46 -1.99 5.15 7.96
CA GLY A 46 -1.10 6.32 7.94
C GLY A 46 0.07 6.26 8.91
N SER A 47 0.04 5.36 9.89
CA SER A 47 1.11 5.19 10.88
C SER A 47 2.17 4.16 10.48
N LEU A 48 1.96 3.47 9.36
CA LEU A 48 2.82 2.40 8.89
C LEU A 48 4.15 2.95 8.36
N ASP A 49 5.22 2.18 8.56
CA ASP A 49 6.48 2.42 7.89
C ASP A 49 6.47 1.90 6.45
N THR A 50 7.49 2.25 5.67
CA THR A 50 7.58 1.85 4.25
C THR A 50 7.55 0.33 4.08
N SER A 51 8.19 -0.43 4.98
CA SER A 51 8.24 -1.90 4.86
C SER A 51 6.89 -2.55 5.13
N ASP A 52 6.13 -1.97 6.06
CA ASP A 52 4.78 -2.37 6.40
C ASP A 52 3.80 -2.09 5.27
N ILE A 53 3.96 -0.93 4.63
CA ILE A 53 3.22 -0.55 3.43
C ILE A 53 3.47 -1.55 2.31
N ASP A 54 4.73 -1.94 2.05
CA ASP A 54 5.06 -2.92 0.99
C ASP A 54 4.40 -4.29 1.22
N ILE A 55 4.36 -4.74 2.48
CA ILE A 55 3.74 -6.03 2.84
C ILE A 55 2.23 -6.00 2.60
N LEU A 56 1.57 -4.92 3.05
CA LEU A 56 0.12 -4.74 2.88
C LEU A 56 -0.24 -4.53 1.42
N ASP A 57 0.51 -3.70 0.70
CA ASP A 57 0.31 -3.43 -0.72
C ASP A 57 0.42 -4.70 -1.55
N TYR A 58 1.43 -5.54 -1.29
CA TYR A 58 1.53 -6.86 -1.94
C TYR A 58 0.29 -7.73 -1.70
N ALA A 59 -0.25 -7.74 -0.48
CA ALA A 59 -1.43 -8.52 -0.15
C ALA A 59 -2.70 -7.97 -0.81
N LEU A 60 -2.89 -6.66 -0.81
CA LEU A 60 -4.07 -5.99 -1.40
C LEU A 60 -4.06 -6.06 -2.92
N ASN A 61 -2.89 -5.84 -3.55
CA ASN A 61 -2.75 -5.99 -5.00
C ASN A 61 -3.06 -7.42 -5.45
N SER A 62 -2.84 -8.43 -4.60
CA SER A 62 -3.14 -9.82 -4.94
C SER A 62 -4.64 -10.11 -5.13
N ILE A 63 -5.50 -9.25 -4.58
CA ILE A 63 -6.97 -9.26 -4.77
C ILE A 63 -7.45 -8.13 -5.68
N GLY A 64 -6.53 -7.35 -6.29
CA GLY A 64 -6.89 -6.21 -7.14
C GLY A 64 -7.37 -4.96 -6.39
N SER A 65 -7.13 -4.89 -5.07
CA SER A 65 -7.51 -3.78 -4.20
C SER A 65 -6.34 -2.80 -3.97
N ASN A 66 -6.60 -1.66 -3.32
CA ASN A 66 -5.60 -0.65 -2.97
C ASN A 66 -6.02 0.16 -1.72
N PHE A 67 -5.15 1.04 -1.22
CA PHE A 67 -5.44 1.85 -0.02
C PHE A 67 -6.69 2.74 -0.13
N SER A 68 -7.01 3.27 -1.31
CA SER A 68 -8.25 4.05 -1.49
C SER A 68 -9.52 3.20 -1.31
N SER A 69 -9.39 1.90 -1.49
CA SER A 69 -10.48 0.93 -1.31
C SER A 69 -10.82 0.72 0.17
N PHE A 70 -9.89 0.97 1.11
CA PHE A 70 -10.21 0.92 2.55
C PHE A 70 -11.24 1.98 2.96
N GLY A 71 -11.16 3.17 2.35
CA GLY A 71 -12.15 4.20 2.59
C GLY A 71 -13.55 3.79 2.12
N ILE A 72 -13.64 3.21 0.93
CA ILE A 72 -14.91 2.70 0.37
C ILE A 72 -15.42 1.53 1.21
N PHE A 73 -14.53 0.62 1.60
CA PHE A 73 -14.84 -0.48 2.51
C PHE A 73 -15.49 0.04 3.79
N GLU A 74 -14.98 1.09 4.44
CA GLU A 74 -15.61 1.61 5.65
C GLU A 74 -17.01 2.22 5.46
N GLU A 75 -17.32 2.75 4.28
CA GLU A 75 -18.63 3.35 4.00
C GLU A 75 -19.71 2.27 3.85
N ASP A 76 -19.38 1.16 3.20
CA ASP A 76 -20.31 0.10 2.84
C ASP A 76 -20.24 -1.15 3.74
N ALA A 77 -19.18 -1.31 4.54
CA ALA A 77 -18.96 -2.50 5.37
C ALA A 77 -19.74 -2.48 6.68
N GLU A 78 -20.01 -3.68 7.20
CA GLU A 78 -20.61 -3.83 8.52
C GLU A 78 -19.62 -3.45 9.63
N ALA A 79 -20.12 -2.91 10.73
CA ALA A 79 -19.28 -2.49 11.86
C ALA A 79 -18.37 -3.63 12.39
N ALA A 80 -18.84 -4.88 12.33
CA ALA A 80 -18.06 -6.04 12.73
C ALA A 80 -16.89 -6.33 11.79
N GLU A 81 -17.04 -6.09 10.49
CA GLU A 81 -15.97 -6.26 9.50
C GLU A 81 -14.91 -5.18 9.67
N VAL A 82 -15.35 -3.93 9.84
CA VAL A 82 -14.46 -2.79 10.16
C VAL A 82 -13.69 -3.04 11.46
N GLU A 83 -14.35 -3.55 12.50
CA GLU A 83 -13.70 -3.90 13.77
C GLU A 83 -12.69 -5.05 13.60
N GLY A 84 -13.03 -6.08 12.83
CA GLY A 84 -12.15 -7.20 12.52
C GLY A 84 -10.88 -6.77 11.79
N VAL A 85 -11.03 -5.97 10.73
CA VAL A 85 -9.91 -5.41 9.96
C VAL A 85 -9.08 -4.46 10.82
N THR A 86 -9.71 -3.59 11.60
CA THR A 86 -9.01 -2.67 12.53
C THR A 86 -8.19 -3.44 13.56
N SER A 87 -8.71 -4.55 14.08
CA SER A 87 -8.03 -5.38 15.08
C SER A 87 -6.81 -6.06 14.48
N LEU A 88 -6.94 -6.66 13.29
CA LEU A 88 -5.81 -7.28 12.59
C LEU A 88 -4.75 -6.26 12.18
N LEU A 89 -5.15 -5.06 11.74
CA LEU A 89 -4.22 -4.01 11.39
C LEU A 89 -3.48 -3.47 12.63
N THR A 90 -4.15 -3.41 13.78
CA THR A 90 -3.51 -3.07 15.07
C THR A 90 -2.48 -4.14 15.47
N GLU A 91 -2.81 -5.43 15.33
CA GLU A 91 -1.85 -6.51 15.59
C GLU A 91 -0.67 -6.44 14.61
N PHE A 92 -0.96 -6.16 13.34
CA PHE A 92 0.05 -5.98 12.31
C PHE A 92 1.04 -4.86 12.66
N THR A 93 0.56 -3.67 13.06
CA THR A 93 1.44 -2.52 13.37
C THR A 93 2.30 -2.77 14.62
N GLN A 94 1.84 -3.60 15.54
CA GLN A 94 2.56 -3.94 16.78
C GLN A 94 3.57 -5.08 16.60
N ASN A 95 3.42 -5.88 15.54
CA ASN A 95 4.26 -7.04 15.32
C ASN A 95 5.63 -6.64 14.71
N THR A 96 6.70 -7.28 15.14
CA THR A 96 8.06 -7.05 14.59
C THR A 96 8.55 -8.22 13.73
N ASN A 97 7.84 -9.35 13.75
CA ASN A 97 8.13 -10.51 12.94
C ASN A 97 7.56 -10.34 11.52
N TYR A 98 8.46 -10.32 10.54
CA TYR A 98 8.11 -10.14 9.13
C TYR A 98 7.17 -11.23 8.58
N ASP A 99 7.38 -12.50 8.94
CA ASP A 99 6.55 -13.60 8.44
C ASP A 99 5.14 -13.58 9.03
N GLU A 100 5.02 -13.16 10.30
CA GLU A 100 3.75 -12.96 10.96
C GLU A 100 3.00 -11.76 10.34
N LYS A 101 3.71 -10.65 10.09
CA LYS A 101 3.16 -9.49 9.35
C LYS A 101 2.62 -9.90 7.98
N ARG A 102 3.35 -10.69 7.19
CA ARG A 102 2.84 -11.21 5.90
C ARG A 102 1.58 -12.06 6.06
N THR A 103 1.49 -12.83 7.15
CA THR A 103 0.30 -13.65 7.43
C THR A 103 -0.89 -12.77 7.81
N LEU A 104 -0.68 -11.75 8.63
CA LEU A 104 -1.70 -10.78 9.03
C LEU A 104 -2.19 -9.96 7.83
N ALA A 105 -1.29 -9.46 6.97
CA ALA A 105 -1.65 -8.73 5.76
C ALA A 105 -2.55 -9.54 4.81
N LYS A 106 -2.30 -10.84 4.64
CA LYS A 106 -3.17 -11.71 3.85
C LYS A 106 -4.56 -11.88 4.47
N LYS A 107 -4.64 -11.96 5.80
CA LYS A 107 -5.93 -12.03 6.50
C LYS A 107 -6.71 -10.72 6.36
N ILE A 108 -6.01 -9.58 6.45
CA ILE A 108 -6.60 -8.25 6.23
C ILE A 108 -7.15 -8.17 4.80
N ALA A 109 -6.35 -8.50 3.78
CA ALA A 109 -6.80 -8.47 2.40
C ALA A 109 -8.03 -9.38 2.17
N ALA A 110 -8.03 -10.60 2.72
CA ALA A 110 -9.15 -11.53 2.57
C ALA A 110 -10.46 -11.07 3.24
N LEU A 111 -10.42 -10.11 4.17
CA LEU A 111 -11.62 -9.50 4.77
C LEU A 111 -12.08 -8.24 4.01
N VAL A 112 -11.26 -7.72 3.11
CA VAL A 112 -11.52 -6.51 2.33
C VAL A 112 -12.01 -6.84 0.90
N ASP A 113 -11.77 -8.06 0.40
CA ASP A 113 -12.31 -8.59 -0.87
C ASP A 113 -13.85 -8.69 -0.86
#